data_AF-A0A952X0P4-F1
#
_entry.id   AF-A0A952X0P4-F1
#
_cell.length_a   1.000
_cell.length_b   1.000
_cell.length_c   1.000
_cell.angle_alpha   90.00
_cell.angle_beta   90.00
_cell.angle_gamma   90.00
#
_symmetry.space_group_name_H-M   'P 1'
#
loop_
_entity.id
_entity.type
_entity.pdbx_description
1 polymer ?
#
loop_
_entity_poly.entity_id
_entity_poly.type
_entity_poly.pdbx_seq_one_letter_code
_entity_poly.pdbx_strand_id
1 'polypeptide(L)'
;MRFSSDAWWLIGSAAAAIAIAPLLVRGDSQATARREQSRQRIEAMSPAERQRLEDNYERYRQLSEAEQARWRAFHEDLRRSPLAIKSLDAYTQWIQSLSPVSLDQLRQERDGERRVALIKQIEQQNEDEISVSGRGRGRMWSWNRTMFDNAAFFRAMQVLEREASGRLSSEQLELVGRLPADSPERALELLRQFRERGVTFQQIVSDQTLQDIIDRAELSRPLERVEERFRGRNVSRDDFRRQLVRQQLSSKLVELLFARSMSSPPSNEDLTARLSAADAASQERYYAMAADELKLTLRYEVFRERGDEMFRITSEFFETPFGGPRGGGPGSPGGGRPQGQGPDGDERGDTRRGGPQRRGDERGAPDAGRTDRPGPEGRDRRREGPGGPGDPPPDQGP
;
A
#
# COMPACT_ATOMS: atom_id res chain seq x y z
N MET A 1 76.48 35.52 15.90
CA MET A 1 75.55 36.05 14.89
C MET A 1 74.25 36.42 15.58
N ARG A 2 73.88 37.71 15.57
CA ARG A 2 72.60 38.18 16.13
C ARG A 2 71.59 38.20 14.99
N PHE A 3 70.61 37.31 15.03
CA PHE A 3 69.48 37.35 14.10
C PHE A 3 68.61 38.57 14.45
N SER A 4 68.29 39.39 13.45
CA SER A 4 67.41 40.55 13.62
C SER A 4 66.02 40.10 14.06
N SER A 5 65.32 40.94 14.83
CA SER A 5 63.92 40.74 15.24
C SER A 5 62.99 40.42 14.07
N ASP A 6 63.34 40.92 12.88
CA ASP A 6 62.55 40.78 11.66
C ASP A 6 62.66 39.37 11.07
N ALA A 7 63.79 38.69 11.30
CA ALA A 7 63.96 37.29 10.92
C ALA A 7 63.08 36.36 11.78
N TRP A 8 62.88 36.69 13.06
CA TRP A 8 62.00 35.93 13.95
C TRP A 8 60.52 36.06 13.59
N TRP A 9 60.09 37.23 13.12
CA TRP A 9 58.72 37.45 12.63
C TRP A 9 58.43 36.69 11.33
N LEU A 10 59.40 36.62 10.41
CA LEU A 10 59.25 35.86 9.16
C LEU A 10 59.23 34.34 9.40
N ILE A 11 60.06 33.84 10.32
CA ILE A 11 60.06 32.41 10.67
C ILE A 11 58.76 32.03 11.41
N GLY A 12 58.27 32.88 12.31
CA GLY A 12 57.01 32.66 13.01
C GLY A 12 55.79 32.65 12.10
N SER A 13 55.73 33.56 11.12
CA SER A 13 54.63 33.63 10.14
C SER A 13 54.68 32.48 9.12
N ALA A 14 55.87 32.05 8.69
CA ALA A 14 56.04 30.87 7.84
C ALA A 14 55.64 29.57 8.58
N ALA A 15 56.02 29.41 9.85
CA ALA A 15 55.64 28.26 10.66
C ALA A 15 54.12 28.21 10.93
N ALA A 16 53.48 29.37 11.15
CA ALA A 16 52.02 29.46 11.29
C ALA A 16 51.29 29.10 9.98
N ALA A 17 51.78 29.56 8.82
CA ALA A 17 51.20 29.21 7.52
C ALA A 17 51.32 27.70 7.20
N ILE A 18 52.46 27.08 7.54
CA ILE A 18 52.68 25.63 7.37
C ILE A 18 51.83 24.81 8.36
N ALA A 19 51.56 25.33 9.56
CA ALA A 19 50.71 24.66 10.55
C ALA A 19 49.20 24.73 10.20
N ILE A 20 48.75 25.75 9.46
CA ILE A 20 47.35 25.93 9.05
C ILE A 20 47.04 25.25 7.71
N ALA A 21 48.04 25.06 6.84
CA ALA A 21 47.87 24.41 5.53
C ALA A 21 47.24 22.99 5.59
N PRO A 22 47.55 22.10 6.55
CA PRO A 22 46.90 20.80 6.68
C PRO A 22 45.43 20.87 7.09
N LEU A 23 45.02 21.93 7.78
CA LEU A 23 43.62 22.17 8.16
C LEU A 23 42.79 22.68 6.96
N LEU A 24 43.41 23.43 6.03
CA LEU A 24 42.78 23.84 4.79
C LEU A 24 42.71 22.71 3.75
N VAL A 25 43.72 21.84 3.68
CA VAL A 25 43.79 20.73 2.70
C VAL A 25 42.92 19.53 3.12
N ARG A 26 42.70 19.28 4.41
CA ARG A 26 41.78 18.21 4.87
C ARG A 26 40.29 18.52 4.68
N GLY A 27 39.92 19.78 4.49
CA GLY A 27 38.55 20.17 4.12
C GLY A 27 38.17 19.80 2.68
N ASP A 28 39.17 19.58 1.81
CA ASP A 28 38.92 19.46 0.38
C ASP A 28 38.62 18.03 -0.06
N SER A 29 39.29 16.98 0.45
CA SER A 29 39.08 15.61 -0.07
C SER A 29 37.64 15.08 0.06
N GLN A 30 36.97 15.36 1.18
CA GLN A 30 35.54 15.03 1.35
C GLN A 30 34.64 15.95 0.51
N ALA A 31 35.00 17.22 0.34
CA ALA A 31 34.27 18.15 -0.51
C ALA A 31 34.40 17.77 -2.00
N THR A 32 35.59 17.40 -2.46
CA THR A 32 35.89 16.88 -3.79
C THR A 32 35.13 15.58 -4.03
N ALA A 33 35.16 14.63 -3.08
CA ALA A 33 34.41 13.38 -3.20
C ALA A 33 32.89 13.61 -3.28
N ARG A 34 32.35 14.55 -2.49
CA ARG A 34 30.92 14.94 -2.58
C ARG A 34 30.59 15.61 -3.91
N ARG A 35 31.45 16.51 -4.41
CA ARG A 35 31.28 17.16 -5.72
C ARG A 35 31.28 16.13 -6.85
N GLU A 36 32.20 15.17 -6.81
CA GLU A 36 32.30 14.10 -7.80
C GLU A 36 31.06 13.19 -7.77
N GLN A 37 30.59 12.81 -6.57
CA GLN A 37 29.36 12.04 -6.42
C GLN A 37 28.13 12.81 -6.94
N SER A 38 28.03 14.11 -6.66
CA SER A 38 26.96 14.96 -7.19
C SER A 38 27.03 15.06 -8.71
N ARG A 39 28.23 15.20 -9.29
CA ARG A 39 28.45 15.24 -10.73
C ARG A 39 27.98 13.94 -11.40
N GLN A 40 28.41 12.79 -10.92
CA GLN A 40 27.98 11.49 -11.45
C GLN A 40 26.46 11.30 -11.36
N ARG A 41 25.85 11.78 -10.27
CA ARG A 41 24.39 11.73 -10.12
C ARG A 41 23.67 12.61 -11.14
N ILE A 42 24.20 13.80 -11.44
CA ILE A 42 23.64 14.70 -12.46
C ILE A 42 23.84 14.12 -13.86
N GLU A 43 25.00 13.52 -14.15
CA GLU A 43 25.28 12.87 -15.44
C GLU A 43 24.36 11.67 -15.69
N ALA A 44 23.99 10.93 -14.64
CA ALA A 44 23.05 9.81 -14.71
C ALA A 44 21.58 10.22 -14.86
N MET A 45 21.24 11.51 -14.70
CA MET A 45 19.87 12.00 -14.88
C MET A 45 19.47 12.09 -16.35
N SER A 46 18.19 11.81 -16.63
CA SER A 46 17.60 12.05 -17.94
C SER A 46 17.63 13.55 -18.30
N PRO A 47 17.53 13.92 -19.59
CA PRO A 47 17.49 15.32 -20.00
C PRO A 47 16.39 16.14 -19.30
N ALA A 48 15.21 15.54 -19.10
CA ALA A 48 14.09 16.19 -18.42
C ALA A 48 14.36 16.44 -16.92
N GLU A 49 15.04 15.52 -16.25
CA GLU A 49 15.43 15.68 -14.85
C GLU A 49 16.52 16.73 -14.69
N ARG A 50 17.50 16.77 -15.59
CA ARG A 50 18.54 17.81 -15.62
C ARG A 50 17.94 19.19 -15.82
N GLN A 51 17.01 19.35 -16.77
CA GLN A 51 16.32 20.63 -16.98
C GLN A 51 15.57 21.07 -15.71
N ARG A 52 14.83 20.16 -15.06
CA ARG A 52 14.14 20.48 -13.79
C ARG A 52 15.11 20.90 -12.69
N LEU A 53 16.27 20.25 -12.60
CA LEU A 53 17.30 20.60 -11.62
C LEU A 53 17.86 22.00 -11.87
N GLU A 54 18.09 22.35 -13.14
CA GLU A 54 18.55 23.68 -13.55
C GLU A 54 17.50 24.76 -13.27
N ASP A 55 16.24 24.53 -13.62
CA ASP A 55 15.12 25.45 -13.32
C ASP A 55 14.94 25.66 -11.81
N ASN A 56 15.14 24.61 -11.00
CA ASN A 56 15.11 24.70 -9.54
C ASN A 56 16.27 25.52 -8.99
N TYR A 57 17.47 25.32 -9.56
CA TYR A 57 18.66 26.04 -9.15
C TYR A 57 18.56 27.53 -9.47
N GLU A 58 18.09 27.89 -10.67
CA GLU A 58 17.87 29.28 -11.05
C GLU A 58 16.81 29.96 -10.18
N ARG A 59 15.71 29.26 -9.86
CA ARG A 59 14.72 29.77 -8.89
C ARG A 59 15.33 29.98 -7.51
N TYR A 60 16.16 29.05 -7.04
CA TYR A 60 16.85 29.18 -5.76
C TYR A 60 17.79 30.40 -5.73
N ARG A 61 18.52 30.66 -6.83
CA ARG A 61 19.42 31.82 -6.96
C ARG A 61 18.69 33.15 -6.94
N GLN A 62 17.45 33.17 -7.40
CA GLN A 62 16.60 34.37 -7.37
C GLN A 62 16.02 34.68 -5.98
N LEU A 63 16.11 33.74 -5.02
CA LEU A 63 15.72 33.98 -3.63
C LEU A 63 16.67 34.95 -2.94
N SER A 64 16.16 35.70 -1.96
CA SER A 64 17.01 36.54 -1.10
C SER A 64 18.00 35.71 -0.28
N GLU A 65 19.12 36.30 0.14
CA GLU A 65 20.11 35.57 0.96
C GLU A 65 19.51 35.00 2.25
N ALA A 66 18.55 35.71 2.85
CA ALA A 66 17.83 35.28 4.04
C ALA A 66 17.00 34.01 3.77
N GLU A 67 16.30 33.95 2.63
CA GLU A 67 15.54 32.76 2.22
C GLU A 67 16.48 31.61 1.86
N GLN A 68 17.57 31.88 1.14
CA GLN A 68 18.59 30.88 0.83
C GLN A 68 19.21 30.28 2.10
N ALA A 69 19.49 31.09 3.11
CA ALA A 69 19.98 30.65 4.42
C ALA A 69 18.93 29.78 5.15
N ARG A 70 17.66 30.20 5.13
CA ARG A 70 16.55 29.43 5.71
C ARG A 70 16.41 28.05 5.06
N TRP A 71 16.50 27.97 3.73
CA TRP A 71 16.46 26.71 3.00
C TRP A 71 17.65 25.80 3.32
N ARG A 72 18.86 26.36 3.47
CA ARG A 72 20.05 25.58 3.88
C ARG A 72 19.88 25.01 5.28
N ALA A 73 19.39 25.81 6.23
CA ALA A 73 19.11 25.36 7.60
C ALA A 73 18.07 24.22 7.60
N PHE A 74 16.97 24.40 6.87
CA PHE A 74 15.94 23.37 6.73
C PHE A 74 16.48 22.07 6.12
N HIS A 75 17.34 22.16 5.09
CA HIS A 75 17.98 20.98 4.50
C HIS A 75 18.87 20.23 5.50
N GLU A 76 19.66 20.94 6.31
CA GLU A 76 20.49 20.33 7.34
C GLU A 76 19.66 19.65 8.44
N ASP A 77 18.53 20.25 8.83
CA ASP A 77 17.61 19.65 9.79
C ASP A 77 16.98 18.36 9.23
N LEU A 78 16.62 18.34 7.95
CA LEU A 78 16.15 17.13 7.28
C LEU A 78 17.23 16.03 7.22
N ARG A 79 18.48 16.38 6.91
CA ARG A 79 19.59 15.42 6.89
C ARG A 79 19.82 14.72 8.22
N ARG A 80 19.56 15.42 9.33
CA ARG A 80 19.68 14.89 10.69
C ARG A 80 18.52 13.99 11.09
N SER A 81 17.42 13.99 10.34
CA SER A 81 16.22 13.19 10.61
C SER A 81 15.85 12.27 9.43
N PRO A 82 16.38 11.03 9.40
CA PRO A 82 16.02 10.05 8.37
C PRO A 82 14.52 9.75 8.30
N LEU A 83 13.80 9.89 9.43
CA LEU A 83 12.34 9.75 9.48
C LEU A 83 11.65 10.90 8.74
N ALA A 84 12.12 12.14 8.90
CA ALA A 84 11.53 13.29 8.22
C ALA A 84 11.66 13.19 6.69
N ILE A 85 12.79 12.69 6.18
CA ILE A 85 12.98 12.42 4.75
C ILE A 85 11.95 11.40 4.25
N LYS A 86 11.80 10.27 4.96
CA LYS A 86 10.80 9.26 4.61
C LYS A 86 9.37 9.79 4.66
N SER A 87 9.06 10.66 5.62
CA SER A 87 7.75 11.31 5.72
C SER A 87 7.50 12.28 4.57
N LEU A 88 8.51 13.03 4.12
CA LEU A 88 8.40 13.89 2.95
C LEU A 88 8.21 13.10 1.65
N ASP A 89 8.90 11.98 1.50
CA ASP A 89 8.71 11.10 0.33
C ASP A 89 7.28 10.56 0.30
N ALA A 90 6.78 10.05 1.43
CA ALA A 90 5.40 9.58 1.57
C ALA A 90 4.37 10.69 1.31
N TYR A 91 4.60 11.89 1.85
CA TYR A 91 3.77 13.07 1.61
C TYR A 91 3.74 13.46 0.13
N THR A 92 4.90 13.43 -0.54
CA THR A 92 5.01 13.75 -1.97
C THR A 92 4.23 12.77 -2.82
N GLN A 93 4.34 11.48 -2.53
CA GLN A 93 3.57 10.43 -3.21
C GLN A 93 2.08 10.58 -2.95
N TRP A 94 1.69 10.87 -1.72
CA TRP A 94 0.29 11.08 -1.35
C TRP A 94 -0.32 12.29 -2.07
N ILE A 95 0.37 13.44 -2.11
CA ILE A 95 -0.09 14.63 -2.85
C ILE A 95 -0.40 14.33 -4.31
N GLN A 96 0.41 13.48 -4.96
CA GLN A 96 0.22 13.12 -6.37
C GLN A 96 -1.03 12.28 -6.59
N SER A 97 -1.55 11.63 -5.54
CA SER A 97 -2.79 10.85 -5.60
C SER A 97 -4.06 11.70 -5.41
N LEU A 98 -3.93 12.96 -5.00
CA LEU A 98 -5.07 13.82 -4.69
C LEU A 98 -5.79 14.31 -5.93
N SER A 99 -7.10 14.52 -5.79
CA SER A 99 -7.89 15.22 -6.81
C SER A 99 -7.38 16.65 -7.01
N PRO A 100 -7.56 17.24 -8.21
CA PRO A 100 -7.18 18.63 -8.47
C PRO A 100 -7.80 19.62 -7.47
N VAL A 101 -9.04 19.37 -7.04
CA VAL A 101 -9.77 20.23 -6.08
C VAL A 101 -9.14 20.13 -4.69
N SER A 102 -8.88 18.93 -4.18
CA SER A 102 -8.24 18.71 -2.87
C SER A 102 -6.82 19.29 -2.84
N LEU A 103 -6.09 19.17 -3.95
CA LEU A 103 -4.76 19.76 -4.10
C LEU A 103 -4.79 21.28 -4.04
N ASP A 104 -5.77 21.91 -4.70
CA ASP A 104 -5.94 23.37 -4.70
C ASP A 104 -6.31 23.88 -3.29
N GLN A 105 -7.22 23.19 -2.59
CA GLN A 105 -7.57 23.50 -1.20
C GLN A 105 -6.32 23.46 -0.28
N LEU A 106 -5.48 22.42 -0.40
CA LEU A 106 -4.23 22.31 0.35
C LEU A 106 -3.19 23.39 0.00
N ARG A 107 -3.21 23.91 -1.23
CA ARG A 107 -2.30 24.98 -1.67
C ARG A 107 -2.73 26.34 -1.14
N GLN A 108 -4.04 26.57 -1.02
CA GLN A 108 -4.60 27.82 -0.53
C GLN A 108 -4.49 27.95 0.99
N GLU A 109 -4.49 26.84 1.73
CA GLU A 109 -4.33 26.84 3.18
C GLU A 109 -2.86 27.09 3.59
N ARG A 110 -2.64 28.24 4.24
CA ARG A 110 -1.32 28.70 4.71
C ARG A 110 -1.08 28.40 6.17
N ASP A 111 -2.13 28.18 6.95
CA ASP A 111 -2.03 27.81 8.35
C ASP A 111 -1.69 26.33 8.51
N GLY A 112 -0.66 26.02 9.29
CA GLY A 112 -0.14 24.66 9.44
C GLY A 112 -1.11 23.71 10.12
N GLU A 113 -1.82 24.17 11.16
CA GLU A 113 -2.76 23.33 11.91
C GLU A 113 -4.01 23.03 11.08
N ARG A 114 -4.55 24.05 10.41
CA ARG A 114 -5.68 23.88 9.48
C ARG A 114 -5.31 22.99 8.30
N ARG A 115 -4.08 23.10 7.79
CA ARG A 115 -3.61 22.22 6.72
C ARG A 115 -3.52 20.77 7.17
N VAL A 116 -3.08 20.49 8.40
CA VAL A 116 -3.10 19.13 8.98
C VAL A 116 -4.53 18.62 9.16
N ALA A 117 -5.45 19.46 9.64
CA ALA A 117 -6.87 19.09 9.75
C ALA A 117 -7.48 18.77 8.38
N LEU A 118 -7.15 19.57 7.36
CA LEU A 118 -7.59 19.35 5.98
C LEU A 118 -7.02 18.06 5.39
N ILE A 119 -5.74 17.74 5.65
CA ILE A 119 -5.14 16.45 5.26
C ILE A 119 -5.97 15.29 5.84
N LYS A 120 -6.25 15.32 7.15
CA LYS A 120 -7.06 14.29 7.81
C LYS A 120 -8.46 14.18 7.22
N GLN A 121 -9.09 15.31 6.91
CA GLN A 121 -10.40 15.33 6.28
C GLN A 121 -10.37 14.70 4.88
N ILE A 122 -9.36 15.02 4.07
CA ILE A 122 -9.19 14.43 2.73
C ILE A 122 -8.94 12.92 2.84
N GLU A 123 -8.13 12.48 3.81
CA GLU A 123 -7.93 11.06 4.09
C GLU A 123 -9.24 10.38 4.47
N GLN A 124 -10.01 10.97 5.38
CA GLN A 124 -11.32 10.47 5.81
C GLN A 124 -12.31 10.40 4.64
N GLN A 125 -12.36 11.44 3.80
CA GLN A 125 -13.23 11.48 2.61
C GLN A 125 -12.82 10.44 1.59
N ASN A 126 -11.52 10.27 1.34
CA ASN A 126 -11.04 9.20 0.49
C ASN A 126 -11.42 7.84 1.07
N GLU A 127 -11.26 7.62 2.37
CA GLU A 127 -11.68 6.38 3.04
C GLU A 127 -13.19 6.15 2.94
N ASP A 128 -14.00 7.20 3.11
CA ASP A 128 -15.45 7.17 3.07
C ASP A 128 -15.96 6.98 1.63
N GLU A 129 -15.41 7.66 0.64
CA GLU A 129 -15.70 7.44 -0.79
C GLU A 129 -15.28 6.04 -1.22
N ILE A 130 -14.13 5.53 -0.76
CA ILE A 130 -13.70 4.14 -0.93
C ILE A 130 -14.68 3.18 -0.24
N SER A 131 -15.31 3.58 0.87
CA SER A 131 -16.30 2.77 1.59
C SER A 131 -17.69 2.78 0.95
N VAL A 132 -18.09 3.92 0.34
CA VAL A 132 -19.41 4.15 -0.27
C VAL A 132 -19.43 3.68 -1.73
N SER A 133 -18.36 3.90 -2.49
CA SER A 133 -18.19 3.37 -3.87
C SER A 133 -17.84 1.87 -3.89
N GLY A 134 -17.58 1.26 -2.74
CA GLY A 134 -17.04 -0.09 -2.68
C GLY A 134 -17.35 -0.86 -1.39
N ARG A 135 -18.60 -1.33 -1.24
CA ARG A 135 -18.85 -2.62 -0.58
C ARG A 135 -18.18 -3.75 -1.40
N GLY A 136 -16.85 -3.84 -1.38
CA GLY A 136 -16.13 -5.03 -1.86
C GLY A 136 -14.67 -4.87 -2.30
N ARG A 137 -14.28 -3.79 -3.00
CA ARG A 137 -12.95 -3.72 -3.64
C ARG A 137 -11.98 -2.70 -3.01
N GLY A 138 -12.47 -1.59 -2.48
CA GLY A 138 -11.64 -0.50 -1.98
C GLY A 138 -10.82 -0.82 -0.71
N ARG A 139 -11.40 -1.56 0.24
CA ARG A 139 -10.70 -1.99 1.47
C ARG A 139 -9.60 -3.02 1.25
N MET A 140 -9.48 -3.63 0.07
CA MET A 140 -8.50 -4.70 -0.16
C MET A 140 -7.08 -4.17 -0.43
N TRP A 141 -6.95 -2.91 -0.90
CA TRP A 141 -5.67 -2.34 -1.36
C TRP A 141 -4.89 -1.61 -0.26
N SER A 142 -5.57 -0.89 0.64
CA SER A 142 -4.89 -0.10 1.67
C SER A 142 -4.37 -0.91 2.87
N TRP A 143 -4.84 -2.15 3.06
CA TRP A 143 -4.50 -2.97 4.24
C TRP A 143 -3.34 -3.96 4.02
N ASN A 144 -2.89 -4.15 2.78
CA ASN A 144 -1.75 -5.03 2.49
C ASN A 144 -0.67 -4.22 1.80
N ARG A 145 0.03 -3.38 2.57
CA ARG A 145 1.39 -3.00 2.19
C ARG A 145 2.15 -4.31 2.04
N THR A 146 2.44 -4.66 0.80
CA THR A 146 2.99 -5.95 0.46
C THR A 146 4.33 -6.13 1.18
N MET A 147 4.60 -7.33 1.68
CA MET A 147 5.90 -7.63 2.29
C MET A 147 7.03 -7.65 1.25
N PHE A 148 6.66 -7.72 -0.04
CA PHE A 148 7.55 -7.61 -1.16
C PHE A 148 7.79 -6.14 -1.54
N ASP A 149 9.05 -5.70 -1.48
CA ASP A 149 9.47 -4.63 -2.37
C ASP A 149 9.51 -5.14 -3.83
N ASN A 150 9.72 -4.22 -4.78
CA ASN A 150 9.69 -4.57 -6.21
C ASN A 150 10.79 -5.58 -6.57
N ALA A 151 11.99 -5.42 -6.01
CA ALA A 151 13.12 -6.30 -6.33
C ALA A 151 12.91 -7.70 -5.76
N ALA A 152 12.42 -7.81 -4.52
CA ALA A 152 12.04 -9.06 -3.87
C ALA A 152 10.94 -9.78 -4.65
N PHE A 153 9.94 -9.04 -5.15
CA PHE A 153 8.89 -9.60 -6.00
C PHE A 153 9.46 -10.24 -7.26
N PHE A 154 10.30 -9.52 -8.01
CA PHE A 154 10.87 -10.07 -9.25
C PHE A 154 11.82 -11.25 -8.98
N ARG A 155 12.57 -11.25 -7.87
CA ARG A 155 13.37 -12.42 -7.45
C ARG A 155 12.50 -13.65 -7.16
N ALA A 156 11.33 -13.46 -6.54
CA ALA A 156 10.37 -14.55 -6.35
C ALA A 156 9.78 -15.04 -7.67
N MET A 157 9.43 -14.13 -8.59
CA MET A 157 8.93 -14.50 -9.92
C MET A 157 9.96 -15.27 -10.75
N GLN A 158 11.25 -14.95 -10.62
CA GLN A 158 12.33 -15.74 -11.25
C GLN A 158 12.43 -17.16 -10.70
N VAL A 159 12.08 -17.39 -9.43
CA VAL A 159 11.98 -18.76 -8.88
C VAL A 159 10.84 -19.50 -9.58
N LEU A 160 9.67 -18.88 -9.70
CA LEU A 160 8.52 -19.47 -10.40
C LEU A 160 8.81 -19.72 -11.88
N GLU A 161 9.54 -18.83 -12.55
CA GLU A 161 9.92 -18.99 -13.96
C GLU A 161 10.86 -20.18 -14.16
N ARG A 162 11.81 -20.42 -13.24
CA ARG A 162 12.69 -21.60 -13.28
C ARG A 162 11.92 -22.91 -13.10
N GLU A 163 10.90 -22.92 -12.25
CA GLU A 163 9.98 -24.07 -12.15
C GLU A 163 9.13 -24.25 -13.41
N ALA A 164 8.84 -23.14 -14.10
CA ALA A 164 8.08 -23.13 -15.36
C ALA A 164 8.81 -23.86 -16.48
N SER A 165 10.16 -23.85 -16.50
CA SER A 165 10.96 -24.53 -17.54
C SER A 165 10.65 -26.02 -17.69
N GLY A 166 10.19 -26.69 -16.61
CA GLY A 166 9.80 -28.09 -16.65
C GLY A 166 8.34 -28.34 -17.06
N ARG A 167 7.54 -27.28 -17.24
CA ARG A 167 6.06 -27.37 -17.40
C ARG A 167 5.52 -26.65 -18.62
N LEU A 168 6.20 -25.59 -19.07
CA LEU A 168 5.83 -24.81 -20.25
C LEU A 168 6.65 -25.27 -21.47
N SER A 169 6.11 -25.11 -22.68
CA SER A 169 6.88 -25.38 -23.90
C SER A 169 7.91 -24.27 -24.14
N SER A 170 8.93 -24.57 -24.96
CA SER A 170 9.95 -23.58 -25.35
C SER A 170 9.35 -22.33 -25.98
N GLU A 171 8.28 -22.48 -26.77
CA GLU A 171 7.55 -21.36 -27.39
C GLU A 171 6.90 -20.46 -26.33
N GLN A 172 6.26 -21.04 -25.31
CA GLN A 172 5.65 -20.28 -24.21
C GLN A 172 6.72 -19.56 -23.38
N LEU A 173 7.85 -20.21 -23.12
CA LEU A 173 9.00 -19.59 -22.44
C LEU A 173 9.62 -18.48 -23.28
N GLU A 174 9.62 -18.60 -24.60
CA GLU A 174 10.08 -17.54 -25.50
C GLU A 174 9.18 -16.30 -25.40
N LEU A 175 7.86 -16.47 -25.34
CA LEU A 175 6.91 -15.37 -25.16
C LEU A 175 7.17 -14.61 -23.86
N VAL A 176 7.35 -15.32 -22.74
CA VAL A 176 7.75 -14.72 -21.45
C VAL A 176 9.12 -14.05 -21.58
N GLY A 177 10.05 -14.72 -22.27
CA GLY A 177 11.43 -14.31 -22.52
C GLY A 177 11.59 -12.95 -23.20
N ARG A 178 10.64 -12.57 -24.07
CA ARG A 178 10.64 -11.30 -24.81
C ARG A 178 10.43 -10.06 -23.93
N LEU A 179 9.88 -10.23 -22.72
CA LEU A 179 9.58 -9.12 -21.81
C LEU A 179 10.75 -8.90 -20.82
N PRO A 180 11.02 -7.67 -20.34
CA PRO A 180 12.09 -7.43 -19.36
C PRO A 180 11.92 -8.25 -18.07
N ALA A 181 13.04 -8.70 -17.48
CA ALA A 181 13.03 -9.56 -16.29
C ALA A 181 12.41 -8.89 -15.05
N ASP A 182 12.43 -7.56 -15.01
CA ASP A 182 11.93 -6.68 -13.95
C ASP A 182 10.61 -5.97 -14.33
N SER A 183 9.87 -6.53 -15.30
CA SER A 183 8.58 -6.01 -15.73
C SER A 183 7.42 -6.82 -15.11
N PRO A 184 6.38 -6.15 -14.56
CA PRO A 184 5.18 -6.84 -14.08
C PRO A 184 4.40 -7.52 -15.22
N GLU A 185 4.53 -7.03 -16.46
CA GLU A 185 3.98 -7.68 -17.65
C GLU A 185 4.61 -9.06 -17.90
N ARG A 186 5.93 -9.24 -17.67
CA ARG A 186 6.57 -10.56 -17.74
C ARG A 186 5.98 -11.53 -16.73
N ALA A 187 5.77 -11.06 -15.50
CA ALA A 187 5.15 -11.86 -14.45
C ALA A 187 3.70 -12.25 -14.82
N LEU A 188 2.91 -11.31 -15.32
CA LEU A 188 1.55 -11.57 -15.80
C LEU A 188 1.53 -12.57 -16.97
N GLU A 189 2.44 -12.43 -17.92
CA GLU A 189 2.57 -13.35 -19.06
C GLU A 189 2.91 -14.75 -18.59
N LEU A 190 3.85 -14.90 -17.64
CA LEU A 190 4.15 -16.19 -17.03
C LEU A 190 2.90 -16.83 -16.40
N LEU A 191 2.08 -16.06 -15.69
CA LEU A 191 0.84 -16.57 -15.10
C LEU A 191 -0.20 -16.94 -16.17
N ARG A 192 -0.28 -16.17 -17.27
CA ARG A 192 -1.14 -16.49 -18.41
C ARG A 192 -0.76 -17.83 -19.02
N GLN A 193 0.53 -18.09 -19.22
CA GLN A 193 1.04 -19.35 -19.75
C GLN A 193 0.75 -20.54 -18.82
N PHE A 194 0.86 -20.36 -17.51
CA PHE A 194 0.44 -21.39 -16.55
C PHE A 194 -1.06 -21.67 -16.59
N ARG A 195 -1.88 -20.62 -16.67
CA ARG A 195 -3.35 -20.74 -16.78
C ARG A 195 -3.76 -21.51 -18.03
N GLU A 196 -3.14 -21.24 -19.17
CA GLU A 196 -3.44 -21.96 -20.43
C GLU A 196 -3.16 -23.47 -20.33
N ARG A 197 -2.24 -23.87 -19.45
CA ARG A 197 -1.97 -25.28 -19.12
C ARG A 197 -2.86 -25.83 -18.01
N GLY A 198 -3.74 -25.01 -17.43
CA GLY A 198 -4.56 -25.36 -16.27
C GLY A 198 -3.74 -25.59 -14.99
N VAL A 199 -2.54 -25.01 -14.91
CA VAL A 199 -1.63 -25.22 -13.78
C VAL A 199 -1.82 -24.10 -12.74
N THR A 200 -2.03 -24.47 -11.49
CA THR A 200 -2.22 -23.52 -10.38
C THR A 200 -0.94 -23.33 -9.55
N PHE A 201 -0.91 -22.28 -8.73
CA PHE A 201 0.21 -22.00 -7.82
C PHE A 201 0.52 -23.18 -6.90
N GLN A 202 -0.50 -23.83 -6.33
CA GLN A 202 -0.32 -24.97 -5.43
C GLN A 202 0.35 -26.16 -6.13
N GLN A 203 0.04 -26.36 -7.41
CA GLN A 203 0.63 -27.45 -8.18
C GLN A 203 2.09 -27.18 -8.53
N ILE A 204 2.49 -25.91 -8.69
CA ILE A 204 3.86 -25.50 -9.07
C ILE A 204 4.79 -25.45 -7.88
N VAL A 205 4.33 -24.82 -6.81
CA VAL A 205 5.21 -24.48 -5.70
C VAL A 205 5.30 -25.69 -4.77
N SER A 206 6.40 -26.44 -4.86
CA SER A 206 6.75 -27.43 -3.84
C SER A 206 7.14 -26.74 -2.51
N ASP A 207 7.33 -27.49 -1.42
CA ASP A 207 7.86 -26.92 -0.17
C ASP A 207 9.27 -26.34 -0.37
N GLN A 208 10.11 -27.01 -1.18
CA GLN A 208 11.42 -26.50 -1.54
C GLN A 208 11.33 -25.21 -2.35
N THR A 209 10.44 -25.16 -3.35
CA THR A 209 10.20 -23.95 -4.16
C THR A 209 9.70 -22.79 -3.29
N LEU A 210 8.82 -23.08 -2.32
CA LEU A 210 8.33 -22.07 -1.39
C LEU A 210 9.48 -21.51 -0.55
N GLN A 211 10.36 -22.38 -0.04
CA GLN A 211 11.53 -21.96 0.73
C GLN A 211 12.50 -21.13 -0.14
N ASP A 212 12.74 -21.53 -1.38
CA ASP A 212 13.55 -20.78 -2.35
C ASP A 212 12.98 -19.37 -2.61
N ILE A 213 11.64 -19.24 -2.71
CA ILE A 213 10.97 -17.94 -2.82
C ILE A 213 11.24 -17.11 -1.57
N ILE A 214 11.04 -17.69 -0.38
CA ILE A 214 11.23 -17.00 0.91
C ILE A 214 12.67 -16.49 1.04
N ASP A 215 13.65 -17.33 0.74
CA ASP A 215 15.06 -17.00 0.90
C ASP A 215 15.52 -15.97 -0.13
N ARG A 216 15.20 -16.17 -1.41
CA ARG A 216 15.62 -15.22 -2.47
C ARG A 216 14.92 -13.88 -2.37
N ALA A 217 13.67 -13.84 -1.91
CA ALA A 217 12.96 -12.59 -1.67
C ALA A 217 13.20 -12.01 -0.27
N GLU A 218 14.08 -12.62 0.54
CA GLU A 218 14.45 -12.16 1.88
C GLU A 218 13.24 -11.99 2.83
N LEU A 219 12.24 -12.87 2.68
CA LEU A 219 10.95 -12.77 3.38
C LEU A 219 10.95 -13.38 4.79
N SER A 220 12.03 -14.04 5.21
CA SER A 220 12.07 -14.78 6.48
C SER A 220 11.67 -13.89 7.68
N ARG A 221 12.27 -12.69 7.80
CA ARG A 221 11.94 -11.74 8.88
C ARG A 221 10.53 -11.15 8.78
N PRO A 222 10.06 -10.67 7.61
CA PRO A 222 8.66 -10.29 7.44
C PRO A 222 7.67 -11.40 7.83
N LEU A 223 7.90 -12.64 7.39
CA LEU A 223 7.03 -13.78 7.67
C LEU A 223 6.99 -14.13 9.16
N GLU A 224 8.14 -14.19 9.84
CA GLU A 224 8.21 -14.44 11.28
C GLU A 224 7.38 -13.43 12.09
N ARG A 225 7.46 -12.14 11.73
CA ARG A 225 6.67 -11.08 12.40
C ARG A 225 5.17 -11.24 12.20
N VAL A 226 4.75 -11.74 11.05
CA VAL A 226 3.32 -12.00 10.79
C VAL A 226 2.90 -13.28 11.51
N GLU A 227 3.67 -14.36 11.40
CA GLU A 227 3.43 -15.64 12.09
C GLU A 227 3.26 -15.47 13.60
N GLU A 228 4.06 -14.62 14.23
CA GLU A 228 3.95 -14.36 15.67
C GLU A 228 2.59 -13.80 16.07
N ARG A 229 1.95 -12.99 15.21
CA ARG A 229 0.58 -12.48 15.44
C ARG A 229 -0.50 -13.55 15.31
N PHE A 230 -0.18 -14.66 14.65
CA PHE A 230 -1.09 -15.78 14.43
C PHE A 230 -0.76 -17.01 15.31
N ARG A 231 0.23 -16.91 16.21
CA ARG A 231 0.48 -17.93 17.23
C ARG A 231 -0.81 -18.18 18.03
N GLY A 232 -1.28 -19.42 18.04
CA GLY A 232 -2.50 -19.85 18.72
C GLY A 232 -3.65 -20.27 17.81
N ARG A 233 -3.52 -20.14 16.49
CA ARG A 233 -4.46 -20.76 15.53
C ARG A 233 -4.01 -22.18 15.19
N ASN A 234 -4.96 -23.11 15.05
CA ASN A 234 -4.71 -24.49 14.58
C ASN A 234 -4.46 -24.53 13.07
N VAL A 235 -3.46 -23.82 12.57
CA VAL A 235 -3.04 -23.85 11.16
C VAL A 235 -1.58 -24.28 11.12
N SER A 236 -1.25 -25.22 10.23
CA SER A 236 0.15 -25.60 9.99
C SER A 236 0.96 -24.37 9.60
N ARG A 237 2.19 -24.26 10.13
CA ARG A 237 3.09 -23.14 9.82
C ARG A 237 3.38 -23.07 8.32
N ASP A 238 3.52 -24.22 7.67
CA ASP A 238 3.86 -24.30 6.25
C ASP A 238 2.68 -23.91 5.36
N ASP A 239 1.47 -24.37 5.69
CA ASP A 239 0.24 -23.95 5.01
C ASP A 239 0.01 -22.44 5.15
N PHE A 240 0.26 -21.91 6.35
CA PHE A 240 0.16 -20.48 6.62
C PHE A 240 1.16 -19.68 5.78
N ARG A 241 2.44 -20.09 5.76
CA ARG A 241 3.49 -19.45 4.95
C ARG A 241 3.14 -19.48 3.46
N ARG A 242 2.73 -20.65 2.97
CA ARG A 242 2.32 -20.85 1.58
C ARG A 242 1.17 -19.91 1.21
N GLN A 243 0.11 -19.88 2.01
CA GLN A 243 -1.04 -19.02 1.78
C GLN A 243 -0.66 -17.54 1.81
N LEU A 244 0.20 -17.14 2.74
CA LEU A 244 0.64 -15.77 2.90
C LEU A 244 1.54 -15.33 1.73
N VAL A 245 2.54 -16.11 1.34
CA VAL A 245 3.39 -15.82 0.17
C VAL A 245 2.54 -15.72 -1.10
N ARG A 246 1.63 -16.67 -1.30
CA ARG A 246 0.67 -16.67 -2.43
C ARG A 246 -0.16 -15.39 -2.50
N GLN A 247 -0.77 -15.00 -1.37
CA GLN A 247 -1.56 -13.77 -1.28
C GLN A 247 -0.70 -12.53 -1.57
N GLN A 248 0.51 -12.48 -1.02
CA GLN A 248 1.40 -11.32 -1.13
C GLN A 248 1.97 -11.16 -2.54
N LEU A 249 2.30 -12.26 -3.22
CA LEU A 249 2.68 -12.24 -4.64
C LEU A 249 1.53 -11.74 -5.52
N SER A 250 0.31 -12.27 -5.31
CA SER A 250 -0.87 -11.81 -6.05
C SER A 250 -1.13 -10.32 -5.82
N SER A 251 -1.14 -9.87 -4.57
CA SER A 251 -1.36 -8.45 -4.24
C SER A 251 -0.29 -7.56 -4.85
N LYS A 252 0.99 -7.96 -4.80
CA LYS A 252 2.09 -7.18 -5.35
C LYS A 252 2.06 -7.09 -6.87
N LEU A 253 1.76 -8.19 -7.56
CA LEU A 253 1.64 -8.19 -9.01
C LEU A 253 0.55 -7.20 -9.44
N VAL A 254 -0.61 -7.24 -8.82
CA VAL A 254 -1.69 -6.31 -9.19
C VAL A 254 -1.35 -4.87 -8.80
N GLU A 255 -0.71 -4.63 -7.66
CA GLU A 255 -0.21 -3.30 -7.29
C GLU A 255 0.70 -2.72 -8.39
N LEU A 256 1.66 -3.50 -8.87
CA LEU A 256 2.60 -3.10 -9.91
C LEU A 256 1.91 -2.86 -11.26
N LEU A 257 1.02 -3.77 -11.67
CA LEU A 257 0.26 -3.63 -12.90
C LEU A 257 -0.69 -2.43 -12.87
N PHE A 258 -1.33 -2.17 -11.73
CA PHE A 258 -2.18 -1.02 -11.54
C PHE A 258 -1.38 0.29 -11.59
N ALA A 259 -0.27 0.37 -10.86
CA ALA A 259 0.62 1.53 -10.89
C ALA A 259 1.14 1.80 -12.31
N ARG A 260 1.49 0.74 -13.05
CA ARG A 260 1.90 0.81 -14.45
C ARG A 260 0.77 1.34 -15.34
N SER A 261 -0.43 0.81 -15.19
CA SER A 261 -1.62 1.28 -15.91
C SER A 261 -1.88 2.76 -15.66
N MET A 262 -1.85 3.19 -14.39
CA MET A 262 -2.03 4.60 -14.02
C MET A 262 -0.94 5.52 -14.60
N SER A 263 0.30 5.02 -14.71
CA SER A 263 1.41 5.78 -15.31
C SER A 263 1.33 5.90 -16.84
N SER A 264 0.54 5.05 -17.49
CA SER A 264 0.39 4.98 -18.95
C SER A 264 -1.10 5.04 -19.31
N PRO A 265 -1.71 6.24 -19.27
CA PRO A 265 -3.14 6.37 -19.54
C PRO A 265 -3.49 5.85 -20.93
N PRO A 266 -4.70 5.28 -21.12
CA PRO A 266 -5.17 4.82 -22.41
C PRO A 266 -4.96 5.88 -23.50
N SER A 267 -4.48 5.43 -24.66
CA SER A 267 -4.28 6.29 -25.82
C SER A 267 -5.64 6.78 -26.33
N ASN A 268 -5.67 7.84 -27.14
CA ASN A 268 -6.93 8.25 -27.78
C ASN A 268 -7.49 7.13 -28.67
N GLU A 269 -6.62 6.31 -29.28
CA GLU A 269 -7.02 5.14 -30.07
C GLU A 269 -7.74 4.10 -29.22
N ASP A 270 -7.23 3.81 -28.01
CA ASP A 270 -7.89 2.91 -27.05
C ASP A 270 -9.29 3.42 -26.68
N LEU A 271 -9.43 4.73 -26.44
CA LEU A 271 -10.70 5.35 -26.09
C LEU A 271 -11.69 5.31 -27.26
N THR A 272 -11.22 5.59 -28.48
CA THR A 272 -12.04 5.49 -29.69
C THR A 272 -12.49 4.06 -29.92
N ALA A 273 -11.59 3.08 -29.82
CA ALA A 273 -11.92 1.67 -29.95
C ALA A 273 -12.98 1.24 -28.92
N ARG A 274 -12.83 1.67 -27.65
CA ARG A 274 -13.79 1.37 -26.59
C ARG A 274 -15.16 1.99 -26.85
N LEU A 275 -15.20 3.25 -27.29
CA LEU A 275 -16.43 3.96 -27.67
C LEU A 275 -17.13 3.26 -28.84
N SER A 276 -16.38 2.87 -29.87
CA SER A 276 -16.91 2.16 -31.05
C SER A 276 -17.41 0.74 -30.72
N ALA A 277 -16.78 0.05 -29.77
CA ALA A 277 -17.18 -1.29 -29.33
C ALA A 277 -18.37 -1.29 -28.35
N ALA A 278 -18.77 -0.12 -27.82
CA ALA A 278 -19.89 -0.03 -26.89
C ALA A 278 -21.24 -0.26 -27.60
N ASP A 279 -22.20 -0.86 -26.88
CA ASP A 279 -23.56 -1.02 -27.37
C ASP A 279 -24.25 0.34 -27.61
N ALA A 280 -25.35 0.35 -28.38
CA ALA A 280 -26.04 1.57 -28.76
C ALA A 280 -26.52 2.41 -27.56
N ALA A 281 -26.98 1.78 -26.48
CA ALA A 281 -27.46 2.48 -25.29
C ALA A 281 -26.30 3.11 -24.48
N SER A 282 -25.13 2.47 -24.50
CA SER A 282 -23.91 3.01 -23.91
C SER A 282 -23.36 4.16 -24.76
N GLN A 283 -23.36 4.03 -26.09
CA GLN A 283 -22.96 5.10 -27.01
C GLN A 283 -23.83 6.35 -26.87
N GLU A 284 -25.17 6.19 -26.82
CA GLU A 284 -26.09 7.31 -26.59
C GLU A 284 -25.79 8.03 -25.27
N ARG A 285 -25.53 7.28 -24.19
CA ARG A 285 -25.10 7.86 -22.90
C ARG A 285 -23.78 8.61 -23.02
N TYR A 286 -22.80 8.07 -23.73
CA TYR A 286 -21.51 8.73 -23.96
C TYR A 286 -21.64 10.02 -24.77
N TYR A 287 -22.49 10.05 -25.80
CA TYR A 287 -22.71 11.26 -26.60
C TYR A 287 -23.46 12.36 -25.85
N ALA A 288 -24.18 12.02 -24.77
CA ALA A 288 -24.83 12.99 -23.90
C ALA A 288 -23.90 13.60 -22.83
N MET A 289 -22.70 13.04 -22.62
CA MET A 289 -21.73 13.52 -21.63
C MET A 289 -20.93 14.72 -22.13
N ALA A 290 -20.42 15.54 -21.20
CA ALA A 290 -19.39 16.51 -21.53
C ALA A 290 -18.09 15.82 -21.97
N ALA A 291 -17.27 16.46 -22.80
CA ALA A 291 -16.09 15.83 -23.41
C ALA A 291 -15.04 15.36 -22.39
N ASP A 292 -14.88 16.09 -21.30
CA ASP A 292 -14.00 15.75 -20.18
C ASP A 292 -14.54 14.58 -19.36
N GLU A 293 -15.84 14.57 -19.05
CA GLU A 293 -16.53 13.46 -18.39
C GLU A 293 -16.49 12.18 -19.22
N LEU A 294 -16.73 12.28 -20.53
CA LEU A 294 -16.62 11.17 -21.48
C LEU A 294 -15.22 10.57 -21.47
N LYS A 295 -14.19 11.41 -21.57
CA LYS A 295 -12.80 10.96 -21.58
C LYS A 295 -12.42 10.26 -20.26
N LEU A 296 -12.88 10.78 -19.13
CA LEU A 296 -12.66 10.16 -17.82
C LEU A 296 -13.37 8.81 -17.71
N THR A 297 -14.63 8.75 -18.14
CA THR A 297 -15.46 7.53 -18.12
C THR A 297 -14.85 6.43 -19.00
N LEU A 298 -14.50 6.75 -20.25
CA LEU A 298 -13.86 5.78 -21.15
C LEU A 298 -12.51 5.31 -20.61
N ARG A 299 -11.71 6.20 -20.01
CA ARG A 299 -10.46 5.80 -19.35
C ARG A 299 -10.72 4.81 -18.23
N TYR A 300 -11.67 5.11 -17.34
CA TYR A 300 -12.04 4.23 -16.24
C TYR A 300 -12.49 2.86 -16.76
N GLU A 301 -13.27 2.81 -17.84
CA GLU A 301 -13.73 1.55 -18.41
C GLU A 301 -12.62 0.74 -19.07
N VAL A 302 -11.73 1.37 -19.84
CA VAL A 302 -10.54 0.69 -20.40
C VAL A 302 -9.65 0.17 -19.27
N PHE A 303 -9.46 0.97 -18.22
CA PHE A 303 -8.73 0.53 -17.03
C PHE A 303 -9.42 -0.62 -16.33
N ARG A 304 -10.76 -0.60 -16.23
CA ARG A 304 -11.54 -1.67 -15.62
C ARG A 304 -11.44 -2.95 -16.42
N GLU A 305 -11.53 -2.90 -17.75
CA GLU A 305 -11.43 -4.06 -18.62
C GLU A 305 -10.04 -4.71 -18.57
N ARG A 306 -8.98 -3.89 -18.73
CA ARG A 306 -7.59 -4.34 -18.54
C ARG A 306 -7.41 -4.90 -17.13
N GLY A 307 -7.95 -4.21 -16.12
CA GLY A 307 -7.97 -4.63 -14.72
C GLY A 307 -8.61 -6.00 -14.54
N ASP A 308 -9.81 -6.21 -15.06
CA ASP A 308 -10.60 -7.43 -14.89
C ASP A 308 -9.90 -8.64 -15.52
N GLU A 309 -9.23 -8.49 -16.68
CA GLU A 309 -8.40 -9.57 -17.23
C GLU A 309 -7.23 -9.92 -16.31
N MET A 310 -6.50 -8.91 -15.84
CA MET A 310 -5.39 -9.11 -14.91
C MET A 310 -5.86 -9.75 -13.60
N PHE A 311 -6.99 -9.30 -13.05
CA PHE A 311 -7.62 -9.87 -11.86
C PHE A 311 -8.05 -11.31 -12.07
N ARG A 312 -8.56 -11.65 -13.25
CA ARG A 312 -8.94 -13.01 -13.58
C ARG A 312 -7.70 -13.92 -13.65
N ILE A 313 -6.66 -13.54 -14.39
CA ILE A 313 -5.42 -14.32 -14.48
C ILE A 313 -4.79 -14.55 -13.11
N THR A 314 -4.66 -13.48 -12.31
CA THR A 314 -4.06 -13.56 -10.98
C THR A 314 -4.92 -14.38 -10.02
N SER A 315 -6.24 -14.17 -9.99
CA SER A 315 -7.12 -14.89 -9.07
C SER A 315 -7.25 -16.38 -9.38
N GLU A 316 -7.31 -16.76 -10.66
CA GLU A 316 -7.32 -18.16 -11.11
C GLU A 316 -6.00 -18.86 -10.77
N PHE A 317 -4.85 -18.25 -11.10
CA PHE A 317 -3.55 -18.86 -10.85
C PHE A 317 -3.23 -19.01 -9.36
N PHE A 318 -3.44 -17.95 -8.57
CA PHE A 318 -3.17 -17.96 -7.14
C PHE A 318 -4.30 -18.56 -6.30
N GLU A 319 -5.41 -18.98 -6.91
CA GLU A 319 -6.60 -19.53 -6.24
C GLU A 319 -7.06 -18.65 -5.07
N THR A 320 -6.85 -17.35 -5.23
CA THR A 320 -7.19 -16.35 -4.23
C THR A 320 -8.64 -15.94 -4.46
N PRO A 321 -9.49 -15.94 -3.41
CA PRO A 321 -10.89 -15.53 -3.53
C PRO A 321 -10.98 -14.01 -3.67
N PHE A 322 -10.44 -13.45 -4.74
CA PHE A 322 -10.67 -12.07 -5.13
C PHE A 322 -12.05 -12.00 -5.75
N GLY A 323 -13.07 -11.88 -4.89
CA GLY A 323 -14.39 -11.37 -5.27
C GLY A 323 -14.98 -11.92 -6.57
N GLY A 324 -15.05 -13.26 -6.70
CA GLY A 324 -16.02 -13.83 -7.63
C GLY A 324 -17.40 -13.19 -7.39
N PRO A 325 -18.25 -13.00 -8.42
CA PRO A 325 -19.61 -12.52 -8.19
C PRO A 325 -20.20 -13.40 -7.09
N ARG A 326 -20.64 -12.79 -5.99
CA ARG A 326 -21.46 -13.45 -4.97
C ARG A 326 -22.83 -13.76 -5.59
N GLY A 327 -22.84 -14.59 -6.63
CA GLY A 327 -24.01 -15.32 -7.07
C GLY A 327 -24.10 -16.55 -6.18
N GLY A 328 -25.24 -16.71 -5.50
CA GLY A 328 -25.52 -17.86 -4.65
C GLY A 328 -25.42 -19.16 -5.44
N GLY A 329 -24.23 -19.76 -5.45
CA GLY A 329 -24.08 -21.16 -5.84
C GLY A 329 -24.87 -22.02 -4.86
N PRO A 330 -25.69 -22.97 -5.33
CA PRO A 330 -26.47 -23.85 -4.48
C PRO A 330 -25.52 -24.78 -3.72
N GLY A 331 -25.09 -24.38 -2.53
CA GLY A 331 -24.21 -25.23 -1.71
C GLY A 331 -23.34 -24.55 -0.66
N SER A 332 -23.32 -23.21 -0.53
CA SER A 332 -22.61 -22.60 0.61
C SER A 332 -23.35 -22.90 1.93
N PRO A 333 -22.76 -23.68 2.87
CA PRO A 333 -23.38 -24.01 4.14
C PRO A 333 -23.18 -22.84 5.10
N GLY A 334 -24.03 -21.82 4.92
CA GLY A 334 -24.04 -20.60 5.70
C GLY A 334 -25.42 -19.95 5.60
N GLY A 335 -26.46 -20.76 5.80
CA GLY A 335 -27.85 -20.32 5.80
C GLY A 335 -28.13 -19.35 6.94
N GLY A 336 -27.94 -18.06 6.69
CA GLY A 336 -28.66 -17.02 7.40
C GLY A 336 -30.15 -17.26 7.19
N ARG A 337 -30.89 -17.43 8.28
CA ARG A 337 -32.34 -17.65 8.27
C ARG A 337 -33.01 -16.58 7.41
N PRO A 338 -33.90 -16.94 6.47
CA PRO A 338 -34.66 -15.94 5.73
C PRO A 338 -35.50 -15.13 6.73
N GLN A 339 -35.34 -13.82 6.65
CA GLN A 339 -36.15 -12.84 7.35
C GLN A 339 -37.59 -13.02 6.86
N GLY A 340 -38.49 -13.39 7.77
CA GLY A 340 -39.87 -13.73 7.44
C GLY A 340 -40.57 -12.57 6.73
N GLN A 341 -41.02 -12.83 5.51
CA GLN A 341 -42.16 -12.13 4.92
C GLN A 341 -43.38 -12.51 5.76
N GLY A 342 -43.86 -11.55 6.56
CA GLY A 342 -45.20 -11.65 7.14
C GLY A 342 -46.22 -11.60 6.00
N PRO A 343 -47.28 -12.43 6.04
CA PRO A 343 -48.28 -12.44 4.99
C PRO A 343 -49.18 -11.20 5.08
N ASP A 344 -49.42 -10.62 3.91
CA ASP A 344 -50.47 -9.64 3.65
C ASP A 344 -51.82 -10.19 4.12
N GLY A 345 -52.50 -9.42 4.97
CA GLY A 345 -53.85 -9.71 5.37
C GLY A 345 -54.81 -9.17 4.32
N ASP A 346 -55.66 -10.04 3.78
CA ASP A 346 -56.94 -9.65 3.21
C ASP A 346 -58.00 -10.74 3.47
N GLU A 347 -59.10 -10.25 4.06
CA GLU A 347 -60.51 -10.61 3.87
C GLU A 347 -60.96 -12.08 3.78
N ARG A 348 -61.77 -12.46 4.77
CA ARG A 348 -63.07 -13.21 4.77
C ARG A 348 -63.12 -14.00 6.08
N GLY A 349 -64.14 -13.94 6.91
CA GLY A 349 -65.57 -13.93 6.66
C GLY A 349 -66.22 -14.61 7.87
N ASP A 350 -67.36 -14.07 8.28
CA ASP A 350 -68.23 -14.52 9.36
C ASP A 350 -68.52 -16.03 9.36
N THR A 351 -68.46 -16.71 10.51
CA THR A 351 -69.65 -17.25 11.21
C THR A 351 -69.29 -18.14 12.41
N ARG A 352 -70.11 -17.95 13.46
CA ARG A 352 -70.28 -18.74 14.69
C ARG A 352 -70.43 -20.25 14.45
N ARG A 353 -70.05 -21.09 15.44
CA ARG A 353 -70.95 -21.92 16.30
C ARG A 353 -70.23 -23.14 16.93
N GLY A 354 -70.34 -23.26 18.26
CA GLY A 354 -70.42 -24.55 18.99
C GLY A 354 -69.15 -25.14 19.63
N GLY A 355 -69.07 -25.15 20.96
CA GLY A 355 -68.22 -26.09 21.73
C GLY A 355 -68.92 -27.46 21.89
N PRO A 356 -68.69 -28.24 22.97
CA PRO A 356 -67.50 -28.40 23.82
C PRO A 356 -67.07 -29.89 23.94
N GLN A 357 -65.85 -30.18 24.41
CA GLN A 357 -65.58 -31.48 25.05
C GLN A 357 -64.55 -31.38 26.17
N ARG A 358 -65.05 -31.67 27.39
CA ARG A 358 -64.32 -31.92 28.64
C ARG A 358 -63.98 -33.42 28.77
N ARG A 359 -62.95 -33.68 29.60
CA ARG A 359 -62.52 -34.93 30.31
C ARG A 359 -61.15 -35.40 29.81
N GLY A 360 -60.16 -35.75 30.63
CA GLY A 360 -59.99 -35.82 32.09
C GLY A 360 -58.47 -35.75 32.36
N ASP A 361 -58.02 -35.15 33.47
CA ASP A 361 -57.72 -35.81 34.75
C ASP A 361 -56.80 -37.04 34.66
N GLU A 362 -55.55 -36.86 35.12
CA GLU A 362 -54.74 -37.78 35.96
C GLU A 362 -53.38 -37.08 36.23
N ARG A 363 -53.19 -36.42 37.37
CA ARG A 363 -52.56 -36.90 38.63
C ARG A 363 -51.18 -37.55 38.46
N GLY A 364 -50.16 -36.89 39.03
CA GLY A 364 -48.86 -37.48 39.34
C GLY A 364 -47.79 -36.43 39.66
N ALA A 365 -47.72 -36.02 40.93
CA ALA A 365 -46.69 -35.14 41.50
C ALA A 365 -45.37 -35.94 41.80
N PRO A 366 -44.40 -35.38 42.54
CA PRO A 366 -43.42 -34.36 42.15
C PRO A 366 -41.98 -34.91 42.32
N ASP A 367 -40.97 -34.24 41.75
CA ASP A 367 -39.61 -34.38 42.29
C ASP A 367 -38.82 -33.06 42.25
N ALA A 368 -38.05 -32.89 43.30
CA ALA A 368 -37.45 -31.68 43.80
C ALA A 368 -36.04 -31.46 43.24
N GLY A 369 -35.64 -30.18 43.25
CA GLY A 369 -34.25 -29.81 43.51
C GLY A 369 -33.40 -29.51 42.29
N ARG A 370 -33.19 -28.20 42.03
CA ARG A 370 -31.83 -27.63 42.00
C ARG A 370 -31.84 -26.11 41.82
N THR A 371 -31.57 -25.45 42.94
CA THR A 371 -30.60 -24.36 43.13
C THR A 371 -30.59 -23.20 42.14
N ASP A 372 -31.16 -22.09 42.63
CA ASP A 372 -30.66 -20.71 42.59
C ASP A 372 -29.35 -20.45 41.85
N ARG A 373 -29.43 -19.58 40.85
CA ARG A 373 -28.29 -18.96 40.18
C ARG A 373 -28.35 -17.45 40.48
N PRO A 374 -27.41 -16.89 41.25
CA PRO A 374 -27.35 -15.45 41.45
C PRO A 374 -26.72 -14.75 40.23
N GLY A 375 -27.29 -13.60 39.88
CA GLY A 375 -26.77 -12.71 38.84
C GLY A 375 -25.49 -11.97 39.30
N PRO A 376 -24.64 -11.49 38.37
CA PRO A 376 -23.47 -10.71 38.72
C PRO A 376 -23.78 -9.21 38.70
N GLU A 377 -23.99 -8.64 39.88
CA GLU A 377 -23.77 -7.21 40.13
C GLU A 377 -22.33 -6.97 40.60
N GLY A 378 -21.79 -5.80 40.26
CA GLY A 378 -20.80 -5.10 41.07
C GLY A 378 -19.35 -5.58 40.99
N ARG A 379 -18.58 -5.02 40.05
CA ARG A 379 -17.13 -4.85 40.26
C ARG A 379 -16.74 -3.39 40.11
N ASP A 380 -16.85 -2.69 41.23
CA ASP A 380 -15.97 -1.58 41.58
C ASP A 380 -14.52 -2.08 41.58
N ARG A 381 -13.69 -1.46 40.74
CA ARG A 381 -12.24 -1.46 40.94
C ARG A 381 -11.74 -0.03 40.78
N ARG A 382 -11.62 0.63 41.93
CA ARG A 382 -10.59 1.66 42.19
C ARG A 382 -9.26 1.16 41.64
N ARG A 383 -8.65 1.93 40.75
CA ARG A 383 -7.21 1.86 40.48
C ARG A 383 -6.59 3.15 40.98
N GLU A 384 -5.84 2.99 42.05
CA GLU A 384 -4.84 3.92 42.55
C GLU A 384 -3.80 4.14 41.44
N GLY A 385 -3.51 5.41 41.14
CA GLY A 385 -2.48 5.81 40.19
C GLY A 385 -1.11 5.87 40.87
N PRO A 386 -0.02 5.51 40.19
CA PRO A 386 1.33 5.79 40.66
C PRO A 386 1.85 7.12 40.11
N GLY A 387 2.21 8.01 41.04
CA GLY A 387 3.45 8.79 41.04
C GLY A 387 3.76 9.67 39.84
N GLY A 388 3.51 10.98 39.99
CA GLY A 388 4.15 12.00 39.16
C GLY A 388 5.67 12.07 39.40
N PRO A 389 6.47 12.42 38.38
CA PRO A 389 7.90 12.66 38.54
C PRO A 389 8.14 14.01 39.21
N GLY A 390 8.98 13.98 40.25
CA GLY A 390 9.31 15.10 41.12
C GLY A 390 10.24 16.15 40.51
N ASP A 391 10.23 17.30 41.16
CA ASP A 391 11.06 18.47 40.90
C ASP A 391 12.58 18.16 41.00
N PRO A 392 13.42 18.83 40.19
CA PRO A 392 14.87 18.73 40.31
C PRO A 392 15.40 19.52 41.52
N PRO A 393 16.47 19.05 42.19
CA PRO A 393 17.12 19.77 43.29
C PRO A 393 17.93 20.98 42.79
N PRO A 394 18.19 21.96 43.66
CA PRO A 394 18.83 23.22 43.29
C PRO A 394 20.33 23.08 43.02
N ASP A 395 20.78 23.90 42.09
CA ASP A 395 22.17 24.19 41.73
C ASP A 395 23.03 24.49 42.96
N GLN A 396 24.14 23.75 43.11
CA GLN A 396 25.30 24.20 43.87
C GLN A 396 26.46 24.33 42.90
N GLY A 397 26.73 25.57 42.49
CA GLY A 397 27.97 25.94 41.82
C GLY A 397 29.14 26.05 42.80
N PRO A 398 30.36 26.06 42.27
CA PRO A 398 31.37 27.03 42.65
C PRO A 398 31.55 28.15 41.61
#